data_AF-A0A0L0ULC1-F1
#
_entry.id   AF-A0A0L0ULC1-F1
#
_cell.length_a   1.000
_cell.length_b   1.000
_cell.length_c   1.000
_cell.angle_alpha   90.00
_cell.angle_beta   90.00
_cell.angle_gamma   90.00
#
_symmetry.space_group_name_H-M   'P 1'
#
loop_
_entity.id
_entity.type
_entity.pdbx_description
1 polymer ?
#
loop_
_entity_poly.entity_id
_entity_poly.type
_entity_poly.pdbx_seq_one_letter_code
_entity_poly.pdbx_strand_id
1 'polypeptide(L)'
;MCYRATSGNEMVDGTEVTDGELQPNDELTLQDIQDLEEEDDNDAYTTGSCRQTLAKFRAIATKLKKSPNSKAKFLDLCQENECEKPHNIERDVPTRWNSTYKQIASVVRCEKAL
;
A
#
# COMPACT_ATOMS: atom_id res chain seq x y z
N MET A 1 -13.31 61.98 -41.25
CA MET A 1 -12.18 62.64 -40.56
C MET A 1 -11.36 61.56 -39.88
N CYS A 2 -10.06 61.49 -40.19
CA CYS A 2 -9.08 60.63 -39.54
C CYS A 2 -8.90 61.05 -38.07
N TYR A 3 -8.42 60.15 -37.20
CA TYR A 3 -7.04 60.20 -36.68
C TYR A 3 -6.67 58.84 -36.07
N ARG A 4 -5.41 58.45 -36.29
CA ARG A 4 -4.73 57.27 -35.75
C ARG A 4 -3.90 57.72 -34.54
N ALA A 5 -3.84 56.93 -33.49
CA ALA A 5 -2.72 56.90 -32.54
C ALA A 5 -2.61 55.51 -31.89
N THR A 6 -1.41 54.96 -31.92
CA THR A 6 -0.95 53.71 -31.29
C THR A 6 -0.56 53.94 -29.84
N SER A 7 -0.73 52.94 -28.95
CA SER A 7 0.26 52.51 -27.93
C SER A 7 -0.36 51.56 -26.91
N GLY A 8 0.41 50.55 -26.47
CA GLY A 8 0.34 50.04 -25.10
C GLY A 8 -0.27 48.66 -24.90
N ASN A 9 0.56 47.66 -25.19
CA ASN A 9 0.62 46.31 -24.62
C ASN A 9 0.08 46.19 -23.17
N GLU A 10 -0.82 45.23 -22.93
CA GLU A 10 -0.74 44.40 -21.72
C GLU A 10 -1.33 43.02 -21.99
N MET A 11 -0.52 42.02 -21.68
CA MET A 11 -0.65 40.63 -22.09
C MET A 11 -1.72 39.93 -21.26
N VAL A 12 -2.70 39.32 -21.93
CA VAL A 12 -3.54 38.31 -21.30
C VAL A 12 -2.79 36.99 -21.45
N ASP A 13 -2.02 36.64 -20.43
CA ASP A 13 -1.43 35.32 -20.26
C ASP A 13 -2.56 34.32 -20.05
N GLY A 14 -2.97 33.69 -21.15
CA GLY A 14 -3.83 32.53 -21.14
C GLY A 14 -3.04 31.34 -20.64
N THR A 15 -3.03 31.12 -19.33
CA THR A 15 -2.57 29.85 -18.79
C THR A 15 -3.67 28.80 -19.03
N GLU A 16 -3.64 28.19 -20.21
CA GLU A 16 -4.19 26.85 -20.40
C GLU A 16 -3.41 25.91 -19.47
N VAL A 17 -4.05 25.46 -18.40
CA VAL A 17 -3.51 24.44 -17.51
C VAL A 17 -3.55 23.10 -18.26
N THR A 18 -2.43 22.72 -18.86
CA THR A 18 -2.24 21.37 -19.40
C THR A 18 -2.03 20.41 -18.23
N ASP A 19 -3.08 19.71 -17.81
CA ASP A 19 -2.99 18.63 -16.83
C ASP A 19 -2.05 17.52 -17.35
N GLY A 20 -0.80 17.51 -16.87
CA GLY A 20 0.03 16.30 -16.86
C GLY A 20 1.42 16.35 -17.46
N GLU A 21 1.94 17.50 -17.90
CA GLU A 21 3.34 17.57 -18.37
C GLU A 21 4.25 18.12 -17.28
N LEU A 22 5.00 17.22 -16.62
CA LEU A 22 6.07 17.60 -15.69
C LEU A 22 7.15 18.33 -16.50
N GLN A 23 7.56 19.51 -16.04
CA GLN A 23 8.62 20.25 -16.70
C GLN A 23 9.94 19.49 -16.53
N PRO A 24 10.92 19.64 -17.45
CA PRO A 24 12.22 18.96 -17.36
C PRO A 24 13.01 19.24 -16.07
N ASN A 25 12.65 20.29 -15.34
CA ASN A 25 13.22 20.73 -14.08
C ASN A 25 12.36 20.40 -12.85
N ASP A 26 11.22 19.71 -13.00
CA ASP A 26 10.40 19.19 -11.90
C ASP A 26 10.96 17.85 -11.37
N GLU A 27 12.29 17.67 -11.42
CA GLU A 27 12.95 16.49 -10.90
C GLU A 27 12.94 16.52 -9.36
N LEU A 28 12.26 15.56 -8.74
CA LEU A 28 12.27 15.41 -7.29
C LEU A 28 13.67 15.01 -6.81
N THR A 29 14.23 15.83 -5.93
CA THR A 29 15.54 15.63 -5.31
C THR A 29 15.38 15.21 -3.84
N LEU A 30 16.46 14.71 -3.23
CA LEU A 30 16.45 14.40 -1.80
C LEU A 30 16.22 15.65 -0.94
N GLN A 31 16.52 16.84 -1.45
CA GLN A 31 16.27 18.11 -0.77
C GLN A 31 14.79 18.45 -0.66
N ASP A 32 13.92 17.83 -1.47
CA ASP A 32 12.47 18.04 -1.45
C ASP A 32 11.76 17.24 -0.34
N ILE A 33 12.48 16.34 0.35
CA ILE A 33 11.95 15.53 1.44
C ILE A 33 12.34 16.16 2.78
N GLN A 34 11.35 16.62 3.54
CA GLN A 34 11.54 17.06 4.92
C GLN A 34 11.46 15.86 5.86
N ASP A 35 12.26 15.88 6.93
CA ASP A 35 12.29 14.86 7.99
C ASP A 35 12.77 13.46 7.53
N LEU A 36 13.85 13.40 6.76
CA LEU A 36 14.56 12.14 6.53
C LEU A 36 15.17 11.64 7.84
N GLU A 37 14.53 10.66 8.47
CA GLU A 37 15.13 9.87 9.53
C GLU A 37 16.29 9.06 8.96
N GLU A 38 17.42 8.98 9.67
CA GLU A 38 18.48 8.05 9.27
C GLU A 38 17.93 6.62 9.34
N GLU A 39 18.02 5.89 8.23
CA GLU A 39 17.62 4.48 8.20
C GLU A 39 18.47 3.70 9.21
N ASP A 40 17.82 3.13 10.23
CA ASP A 40 18.48 2.21 11.14
C ASP A 40 18.92 0.96 10.36
N ASP A 41 20.20 0.58 10.49
CA ASP A 41 20.74 -0.66 9.96
C ASP A 41 19.95 -1.91 10.42
N ASN A 42 19.15 -1.77 11.48
CA ASN A 42 18.22 -2.77 11.99
C ASN A 42 16.75 -2.49 11.65
N ASP A 43 16.44 -2.07 10.42
CA ASP A 43 15.05 -2.04 9.98
C ASP A 43 14.35 -3.39 10.20
N ALA A 44 13.43 -3.41 11.17
CA ALA A 44 12.67 -4.59 11.57
C ALA A 44 11.93 -5.23 10.39
N TYR A 45 11.52 -4.42 9.39
CA TYR A 45 10.79 -4.88 8.22
C TYR A 45 11.65 -5.62 7.20
N THR A 46 12.95 -5.31 7.13
CA THR A 46 13.94 -6.01 6.29
C THR A 46 14.74 -7.08 7.04
N THR A 47 14.40 -7.37 8.29
CA THR A 47 14.97 -8.53 9.00
C THR A 47 14.61 -9.85 8.32
N GLY A 48 15.49 -10.84 8.44
CA GLY A 48 15.24 -12.20 7.96
C GLY A 48 14.03 -12.86 8.63
N SER A 49 13.80 -12.56 9.91
CA SER A 49 12.65 -13.06 10.68
C SER A 49 11.33 -12.53 10.15
N CYS A 50 11.24 -11.22 9.82
CA CYS A 50 10.04 -10.64 9.20
C CYS A 50 9.69 -11.36 7.90
N ARG A 51 10.67 -11.52 6.98
CA ARG A 51 10.47 -12.23 5.71
C ARG A 51 9.98 -13.67 5.92
N GLN A 52 10.56 -14.40 6.87
CA GLN A 52 10.17 -15.76 7.18
C GLN A 52 8.73 -15.84 7.73
N THR A 53 8.36 -14.93 8.63
CA THR A 53 7.01 -14.85 9.19
C THR A 53 5.97 -14.56 8.11
N LEU A 54 6.22 -13.60 7.22
CA LEU A 54 5.34 -13.31 6.08
C LEU A 54 5.19 -14.52 5.14
N ALA A 55 6.28 -15.26 4.88
CA ALA A 55 6.22 -16.48 4.09
C ALA A 55 5.31 -17.55 4.73
N LYS A 56 5.35 -17.70 6.07
CA LYS A 56 4.46 -18.60 6.81
C LYS A 56 2.99 -18.17 6.68
N PHE A 57 2.69 -16.88 6.82
CA PHE A 57 1.32 -16.37 6.68
C PHE A 57 0.78 -16.60 5.27
N ARG A 58 1.59 -16.38 4.24
CA ARG A 58 1.26 -16.71 2.84
C ARG A 58 0.99 -18.21 2.65
N ALA A 59 1.78 -19.08 3.30
CA ALA A 59 1.59 -20.53 3.24
C ALA A 59 0.27 -20.96 3.91
N ILE A 60 -0.06 -20.40 5.06
CA ILE A 60 -1.34 -20.61 5.76
C ILE A 60 -2.51 -20.21 4.85
N ALA A 61 -2.53 -18.97 4.36
CA ALA A 61 -3.58 -18.48 3.48
C ALA A 61 -3.73 -19.36 2.23
N THR A 62 -2.62 -19.83 1.67
CA THR A 62 -2.61 -20.75 0.52
C THR A 62 -3.19 -22.12 0.88
N LYS A 63 -2.83 -22.69 2.03
CA LYS A 63 -3.35 -23.98 2.51
C LYS A 63 -4.85 -23.92 2.74
N LEU A 64 -5.33 -22.90 3.45
CA LEU A 64 -6.76 -22.68 3.71
C LEU A 64 -7.56 -22.46 2.43
N LYS A 65 -6.96 -21.82 1.41
CA LYS A 65 -7.59 -21.67 0.10
C LYS A 65 -7.67 -22.99 -0.70
N LYS A 66 -6.59 -23.79 -0.68
CA LYS A 66 -6.47 -24.98 -1.52
C LYS A 66 -7.10 -26.23 -0.92
N SER A 67 -7.20 -26.32 0.41
CA SER A 67 -7.68 -27.51 1.11
C SER A 67 -8.97 -27.22 1.87
N PRO A 68 -10.14 -27.66 1.36
CA PRO A 68 -11.42 -27.53 2.06
C PRO A 68 -11.39 -28.16 3.45
N ASN A 69 -10.71 -29.32 3.59
CA ASN A 69 -10.57 -30.00 4.88
C ASN A 69 -9.77 -29.19 5.90
N SER A 70 -8.67 -28.57 5.47
CA SER A 70 -7.89 -27.69 6.34
C SER A 70 -8.70 -26.45 6.73
N LYS A 71 -9.49 -25.92 5.78
CA LYS A 71 -10.37 -24.78 6.03
C LYS A 71 -11.47 -25.10 7.04
N ALA A 72 -12.12 -26.26 6.93
CA ALA A 72 -13.15 -26.69 7.87
C ALA A 72 -12.58 -26.78 9.30
N LYS A 73 -11.46 -27.49 9.48
CA LYS A 73 -10.79 -27.58 10.79
C LYS A 73 -10.38 -26.22 11.36
N PHE A 74 -9.91 -25.32 10.50
CA PHE A 74 -9.57 -23.96 10.93
C PHE A 74 -10.80 -23.18 11.42
N LEU A 75 -11.95 -23.32 10.75
CA LEU A 75 -13.20 -22.69 11.19
C LEU A 75 -13.67 -23.25 12.54
N ASP A 76 -13.57 -24.56 12.74
CA ASP A 76 -13.90 -25.20 14.02
C ASP A 76 -13.03 -24.63 15.15
N LEU A 77 -11.70 -24.56 14.94
CA LEU A 77 -10.76 -23.96 15.90
C LEU A 77 -11.04 -22.47 16.15
N CYS A 78 -11.41 -21.71 15.12
CA CYS A 78 -11.78 -20.30 15.28
C CYS A 78 -13.04 -20.15 16.14
N GLN A 79 -14.00 -21.06 16.01
CA GLN A 79 -15.21 -21.06 16.82
C GLN A 79 -14.93 -21.48 18.26
N GLU A 80 -14.13 -22.52 18.48
CA GLU A 80 -13.71 -22.99 19.81
C GLU A 80 -12.92 -21.93 20.59
N ASN A 81 -12.07 -21.17 19.90
CA ASN A 81 -11.25 -20.11 20.50
C ASN A 81 -11.94 -18.73 20.50
N GLU A 82 -13.22 -18.66 20.12
CA GLU A 82 -14.01 -17.44 20.05
C GLU A 82 -13.32 -16.31 19.25
N CYS A 83 -12.64 -16.67 18.16
CA CYS A 83 -11.95 -15.70 17.30
C CYS A 83 -12.96 -14.73 16.68
N GLU A 84 -12.56 -13.46 16.55
CA GLU A 84 -13.43 -12.46 15.93
C GLU A 84 -13.66 -12.76 14.44
N LYS A 85 -14.85 -12.44 13.95
CA LYS A 85 -15.19 -12.58 12.52
C LYS A 85 -14.63 -11.41 11.71
N PRO A 86 -14.32 -11.60 10.41
CA PRO A 86 -14.44 -12.85 9.65
C PRO A 86 -13.27 -13.83 9.89
N HIS A 87 -13.59 -15.13 9.94
CA HIS A 87 -12.64 -16.25 10.00
C HIS A 87 -12.06 -16.57 8.62
N ASN A 88 -11.50 -15.55 7.98
CA ASN A 88 -10.89 -15.68 6.66
C ASN A 88 -9.54 -14.98 6.65
N ILE A 89 -8.52 -15.73 6.23
CA ILE A 89 -7.17 -15.21 6.04
C ILE A 89 -6.98 -14.91 4.56
N GLU A 90 -6.95 -13.62 4.23
CA GLU A 90 -6.70 -13.19 2.86
C GLU A 90 -5.28 -13.55 2.43
N ARG A 91 -5.14 -13.89 1.15
CA ARG A 91 -3.83 -14.11 0.56
C ARG A 91 -3.26 -12.76 0.14
N ASP A 92 -2.01 -12.52 0.52
CA ASP A 92 -1.22 -11.44 -0.02
C ASP A 92 -1.10 -11.52 -1.56
N VAL A 93 -1.23 -10.38 -2.24
CA VAL A 93 -1.24 -10.26 -3.70
C VAL A 93 -0.41 -9.04 -4.08
N PRO A 94 0.71 -9.20 -4.82
CA PRO A 94 1.62 -8.11 -5.14
C PRO A 94 0.97 -6.89 -5.82
N THR A 95 -0.07 -7.12 -6.63
CA THR A 95 -0.78 -6.04 -7.35
C THR A 95 -1.76 -5.25 -6.48
N ARG A 96 -1.92 -5.59 -5.20
CA ARG A 96 -2.85 -4.92 -4.28
C ARG A 96 -2.09 -4.33 -3.10
N TRP A 97 -2.04 -3.01 -3.04
CA TRP A 97 -1.28 -2.21 -2.06
C TRP A 97 -1.58 -2.54 -0.59
N ASN A 98 -2.79 -3.01 -0.27
CA ASN A 98 -3.20 -3.31 1.11
C ASN A 98 -3.34 -4.81 1.44
N SER A 99 -2.90 -5.70 0.55
CA SER A 99 -3.13 -7.13 0.73
C SER A 99 -2.27 -7.77 1.82
N THR A 100 -1.02 -7.33 1.98
CA THR A 100 -0.14 -7.76 3.08
C THR A 100 -0.74 -7.36 4.43
N TYR A 101 -1.20 -6.10 4.56
CA TYR A 101 -1.84 -5.63 5.78
C TYR A 101 -3.09 -6.45 6.13
N LYS A 102 -3.99 -6.68 5.15
CA LYS A 102 -5.19 -7.50 5.36
C LYS A 102 -4.86 -8.94 5.78
N GLN A 103 -3.82 -9.52 5.19
CA GLN A 103 -3.36 -10.85 5.58
C GLN A 103 -2.90 -10.87 7.04
N ILE A 104 -2.04 -9.92 7.44
CA ILE A 104 -1.53 -9.83 8.82
C ILE A 104 -2.69 -9.60 9.79
N ALA A 105 -3.58 -8.65 9.50
CA ALA A 105 -4.74 -8.36 10.35
C ALA A 105 -5.65 -9.58 10.54
N SER A 106 -5.90 -10.36 9.49
CA SER A 106 -6.67 -11.60 9.59
C SER A 106 -5.95 -12.70 10.38
N VAL A 107 -4.63 -12.82 10.24
CA VAL A 107 -3.81 -13.77 11.01
C VAL A 107 -3.86 -13.43 12.49
N VAL A 108 -3.62 -12.17 12.86
CA VAL A 108 -3.67 -11.71 14.25
C VAL A 108 -5.07 -11.90 14.84
N ARG A 109 -6.13 -11.60 14.08
CA ARG A 109 -7.52 -11.82 14.51
C ARG A 109 -7.81 -13.29 14.87
N CYS A 110 -7.19 -14.22 14.15
CA CYS A 110 -7.40 -15.67 14.32
C CYS A 110 -6.19 -16.36 14.95
N GLU A 111 -5.32 -15.63 15.65
CA GLU A 111 -4.03 -16.14 16.14
C GLU A 111 -4.19 -17.40 16.99
N LYS A 112 -5.22 -17.44 17.85
CA LYS A 112 -5.51 -18.58 18.73
C LYS A 112 -5.88 -19.86 17.98
N ALA A 113 -6.28 -19.76 16.71
CA ALA A 113 -6.73 -20.88 15.89
C ALA A 113 -5.69 -21.34 14.84
N LEU A 114 -4.51 -20.72 14.82
CA LEU A 114 -3.42 -21.00 13.87
C LEU A 114 -2.31 -21.86 14.49
#